data_AF-A0ABD3ZAV7-F1
#
_entry.id   AF-A0ABD3ZAV7-F1
#
_cell.length_a   1.000
_cell.length_b   1.000
_cell.length_c   1.000
_cell.angle_alpha   90.00
_cell.angle_beta   90.00
_cell.angle_gamma   90.00
#
_symmetry.space_group_name_H-M   'P 1'
#
loop_
_entity.id
_entity.type
_entity.pdbx_description
1 polymer ?
#
loop_
_entity_poly.entity_id
_entity_poly.type
_entity_poly.pdbx_seq_one_letter_code
_entity_poly.pdbx_strand_id
1 'polypeptide(L)'
;ALSAENPGLSVGMHFALTLGRPLSPMPNLARNGELGKWIWEMAEQGTLPLDEIEQELKCQFERFVDVFGRLPTHIDSHHHV
;
A
#
# COMPACT_ATOMS: atom_id res chain seq x y z
N ALA A 1 12.53 6.32 17.71
CA ALA A 1 12.27 5.34 16.61
C ALA A 1 13.49 5.33 15.71
N LEU A 2 13.98 4.15 15.31
CA LEU A 2 15.31 3.96 14.68
C LEU A 2 15.64 4.96 13.56
N SER A 3 14.70 5.25 12.66
CA SER A 3 14.91 6.22 11.57
C SER A 3 15.03 7.67 12.04
N ALA A 4 14.37 8.06 13.13
CA ALA A 4 14.48 9.41 13.69
C ALA A 4 15.84 9.60 14.40
N GLU A 5 16.36 8.53 15.01
CA GLU A 5 17.68 8.53 15.66
C GLU A 5 18.85 8.46 14.65
N ASN A 6 18.57 8.11 13.39
CA ASN A 6 19.58 7.97 12.34
C ASN A 6 19.15 8.74 11.07
N PRO A 7 19.32 10.08 11.03
CA PRO A 7 18.82 10.91 9.92
C PRO A 7 19.36 10.54 8.53
N GLY A 8 20.57 9.97 8.47
CA GLY A 8 21.20 9.48 7.24
C GLY A 8 20.67 8.13 6.73
N LEU A 9 19.81 7.44 7.49
CA LEU A 9 19.15 6.22 7.04
C LEU A 9 18.00 6.59 6.10
N SER A 10 18.15 6.19 4.84
CA SER A 10 17.08 6.25 3.83
C SER A 10 15.95 5.29 4.19
N VAL A 11 14.71 5.76 4.06
CA VAL A 11 13.51 4.96 4.30
C VAL A 11 12.60 5.05 3.08
N GLY A 12 12.27 3.89 2.53
CA GLY A 12 11.32 3.76 1.42
C GLY A 12 9.94 3.41 1.88
N MET A 13 9.01 3.50 0.94
CA MET A 13 7.63 3.08 1.12
C MET A 13 7.36 1.84 0.29
N HIS A 14 6.79 0.82 0.94
CA HIS A 14 6.45 -0.46 0.35
C HIS A 14 4.94 -0.61 0.29
N PHE A 15 4.35 -0.47 -0.90
CA PHE A 15 2.90 -0.63 -1.07
C PHE A 15 2.45 -2.07 -0.80
N ALA A 16 1.26 -2.23 -0.22
CA ALA A 16 0.69 -3.55 0.03
C ALA A 16 -0.75 -3.64 -0.49
N LEU A 17 -0.98 -4.55 -1.44
CA LEU A 17 -2.31 -4.84 -2.01
C LEU A 17 -2.72 -6.32 -1.87
N THR A 18 -1.87 -7.17 -1.27
CA THR A 18 -2.09 -8.62 -1.14
C THR A 18 -2.10 -9.12 0.30
N LEU A 19 -2.00 -8.24 1.29
CA LEU A 19 -1.91 -8.61 2.70
C LEU A 19 -2.36 -7.46 3.61
N GLY A 20 -3.12 -7.81 4.65
CA GLY A 20 -3.53 -6.90 5.72
C GLY A 20 -4.79 -6.11 5.40
N ARG A 21 -5.20 -5.25 6.35
CA ARG A 21 -6.38 -4.39 6.19
C ARG A 21 -6.01 -3.12 5.42
N PRO A 22 -6.83 -2.70 4.45
CA PRO A 22 -6.61 -1.45 3.74
C PRO A 22 -6.85 -0.24 4.68
N LEU A 23 -6.26 0.89 4.33
CA LEU A 23 -6.46 2.17 5.02
C LEU A 23 -7.72 2.89 4.56
N SER A 24 -8.23 2.53 3.37
CA SER A 24 -9.43 3.05 2.74
C SER A 24 -10.49 1.96 2.54
N PRO A 25 -11.77 2.33 2.31
CA PRO A 25 -12.78 1.35 1.93
C PRO A 25 -12.46 0.69 0.59
N MET A 26 -12.27 -0.64 0.60
CA MET A 26 -12.04 -1.43 -0.61
C MET A 26 -13.03 -2.61 -0.72
N PRO A 27 -14.34 -2.37 -0.83
CA PRO A 27 -15.35 -3.44 -0.81
C PRO A 27 -15.24 -4.42 -1.99
N ASN A 28 -14.65 -4.00 -3.12
CA ASN A 28 -14.51 -4.86 -4.30
C ASN A 28 -13.20 -5.65 -4.31
N LEU A 29 -12.15 -5.17 -3.62
CA LEU A 29 -10.87 -5.90 -3.51
C LEU A 29 -10.69 -6.63 -2.18
N ALA A 30 -11.05 -6.05 -1.04
CA ALA A 30 -10.82 -6.63 0.28
C ALA A 30 -11.93 -7.60 0.67
N ARG A 31 -11.57 -8.86 0.93
CA ARG A 31 -12.52 -9.92 1.35
C ARG A 31 -12.54 -9.98 2.86
N ASN A 32 -13.71 -9.78 3.47
CA ASN A 32 -13.86 -9.64 4.93
C ASN A 32 -12.94 -8.55 5.54
N GLY A 33 -12.69 -7.48 4.77
CA GLY A 33 -11.83 -6.36 5.19
C GLY A 33 -10.33 -6.62 5.10
N GLU A 34 -9.90 -7.78 4.58
CA GLU A 34 -8.49 -8.11 4.39
C GLU A 34 -8.14 -8.14 2.90
N LEU A 35 -6.94 -7.69 2.55
CA LEU A 35 -6.33 -7.84 1.24
C LEU A 35 -5.69 -9.22 1.09
N GLY A 36 -5.57 -9.70 -0.15
CA GLY A 36 -5.09 -11.04 -0.42
C GLY A 36 -4.63 -11.27 -1.85
N LYS A 37 -4.03 -12.44 -2.06
CA LYS A 37 -3.41 -12.84 -3.35
C LYS A 37 -4.40 -12.99 -4.52
N TRP A 38 -5.70 -12.94 -4.27
CA TRP A 38 -6.73 -12.97 -5.32
C TRP A 38 -6.71 -11.76 -6.26
N ILE A 39 -5.98 -10.69 -5.92
CA ILE A 39 -5.75 -9.58 -6.85
C ILE A 39 -5.16 -10.06 -8.18
N TRP A 40 -4.33 -11.10 -8.18
CA TRP A 40 -3.73 -11.65 -9.41
C TRP A 40 -4.78 -12.30 -10.31
N GLU A 41 -5.70 -13.08 -9.72
CA GLU A 41 -6.83 -13.64 -10.46
C GLU A 41 -7.71 -12.53 -11.06
N MET A 42 -7.99 -11.48 -10.28
CA MET A 42 -8.77 -10.33 -10.78
C MET A 42 -8.03 -9.56 -11.89
N ALA A 43 -6.71 -9.44 -11.79
CA ALA A 43 -5.87 -8.83 -12.82
C ALA A 43 -5.93 -9.64 -14.13
N GLU A 44 -5.79 -10.96 -14.05
CA GLU A 44 -5.94 -11.88 -15.19
C GLU A 44 -7.33 -11.79 -15.83
N GLN A 45 -8.37 -11.57 -15.02
CA GLN A 45 -9.75 -11.39 -15.47
C GLN A 45 -10.06 -9.95 -15.95
N GLY A 46 -9.16 -8.99 -15.74
CA GLY A 46 -9.39 -7.58 -16.06
C GLY A 46 -10.46 -6.91 -15.20
N THR A 47 -10.69 -7.40 -13.97
CA THR A 47 -11.76 -6.97 -13.07
C THR A 47 -11.27 -6.17 -11.87
N LEU A 48 -10.04 -5.66 -11.92
CA LEU A 48 -9.48 -4.85 -10.83
C LEU A 48 -10.30 -3.57 -10.60
N PRO A 49 -10.68 -3.27 -9.34
CA PRO A 49 -11.32 -2.00 -9.00
C PRO A 49 -10.25 -0.91 -8.92
N LEU A 50 -9.84 -0.37 -10.08
CA LEU A 50 -8.71 0.57 -10.18
C LEU A 50 -8.91 1.84 -9.33
N ASP A 51 -10.14 2.34 -9.21
CA ASP A 51 -10.46 3.51 -8.38
C ASP A 51 -10.23 3.24 -6.88
N GLU A 52 -10.55 2.03 -6.40
CA GLU A 52 -10.26 1.63 -5.01
C GLU A 52 -8.76 1.52 -4.78
N ILE A 53 -8.04 0.93 -5.76
CA ILE A 53 -6.59 0.76 -5.68
C ILE A 53 -5.90 2.14 -5.65
N GLU A 54 -6.26 3.07 -6.54
CA GLU A 54 -5.68 4.41 -6.57
C GLU A 54 -5.89 5.14 -5.23
N GLN A 55 -7.11 5.08 -4.69
CA GLN A 55 -7.43 5.70 -3.41
C GLN A 55 -6.64 5.06 -2.25
N GLU A 56 -6.48 3.74 -2.24
CA GLU A 56 -5.70 3.05 -1.23
C GLU A 56 -4.22 3.40 -1.31
N LEU A 57 -3.63 3.43 -2.51
CA LEU A 57 -2.24 3.82 -2.71
C LEU A 57 -2.01 5.25 -2.22
N LYS A 58 -2.95 6.17 -2.49
CA LYS A 58 -2.89 7.53 -1.95
C LYS A 58 -2.94 7.52 -0.43
N CYS A 59 -3.86 6.78 0.20
CA CYS A 59 -3.95 6.68 1.65
C CYS A 59 -2.69 6.08 2.29
N GLN A 60 -2.09 5.05 1.68
CA GLN A 60 -0.82 4.49 2.16
C GLN A 60 0.30 5.52 2.09
N PHE A 61 0.34 6.32 1.02
CA PHE A 61 1.37 7.34 0.83
C PHE A 61 1.24 8.48 1.84
N GLU A 62 0.03 9.01 2.00
CA GLU A 62 -0.27 10.03 3.00
C GLU A 62 0.05 9.52 4.40
N ARG A 63 -0.34 8.27 4.72
CA ARG A 63 -0.02 7.66 6.01
C ARG A 63 1.48 7.54 6.24
N PHE A 64 2.27 7.22 5.21
CA PHE A 64 3.73 7.21 5.31
C PHE A 64 4.25 8.60 5.68
N VAL A 65 3.81 9.64 4.96
CA VAL A 65 4.23 11.03 5.21
C VAL A 65 3.86 11.47 6.63
N ASP A 66 2.67 11.13 7.11
CA ASP A 66 2.22 11.45 8.46
C ASP A 66 3.07 10.79 9.55
N VAL A 67 3.51 9.54 9.33
CA VAL A 67 4.32 8.78 10.31
C VAL A 67 5.76 9.29 10.34
N PHE A 68 6.35 9.55 9.16
CA PHE A 68 7.76 9.86 9.04
C PHE A 68 8.05 11.37 9.00
N GLY A 69 7.05 12.21 8.76
CA GLY A 69 7.21 13.66 8.58
C GLY A 69 8.01 14.04 7.33
N ARG A 70 8.21 13.09 6.39
CA ARG A 70 9.00 13.26 5.16
C ARG A 70 8.54 12.29 4.08
N LEU A 71 8.85 12.61 2.82
CA LEU A 71 8.56 11.75 1.67
C LEU A 71 9.45 10.49 1.69
N PRO A 72 8.99 9.36 1.12
CA PRO A 72 9.82 8.17 0.97
C PRO A 72 10.96 8.42 -0.02
N THR A 73 12.12 7.81 0.21
CA THR A 73 13.27 7.95 -0.69
C THR A 73 13.18 7.08 -1.94
N HIS A 74 12.33 6.05 -1.91
CA HIS A 74 12.05 5.13 -2.99
C HIS A 74 10.70 4.46 -2.74
N ILE A 75 10.13 3.90 -3.80
CA ILE A 75 8.84 3.22 -3.78
C ILE A 75 9.03 1.83 -4.39
N ASP A 76 8.46 0.83 -3.75
CA ASP A 76 8.32 -0.52 -4.25
C ASP A 76 6.98 -1.13 -3.76
N SER A 77 6.73 -2.39 -4.09
CA SER A 77 5.48 -3.06 -3.74
C SER A 77 5.68 -4.49 -3.25
N HIS A 78 4.82 -4.91 -2.34
CA HIS A 78 4.78 -6.26 -1.83
C HIS A 78 4.38 -7.23 -2.91
N HIS A 79 5.15 -8.31 -3.04
CA HIS A 79 5.03 -9.31 -4.11
C HIS A 79 5.13 -8.74 -5.54
N HIS A 80 5.72 -7.55 -5.74
CA HIS A 80 5.86 -6.92 -7.06
C HIS A 80 4.52 -6.75 -7.81
N VAL A 81 3.45 -6.50 -7.05
CA VAL A 81 2.12 -6.13 -7.55
C VAL A 81 2.14 -4.73 -8.13
#